data_AF-A0A2H3DG20-F1
#
_entry.id   AF-A0A2H3DG20-F1
#
_cell.length_a   1.000
_cell.length_b   1.000
_cell.length_c   1.000
_cell.angle_alpha   90.00
_cell.angle_beta   90.00
_cell.angle_gamma   90.00
#
_symmetry.space_group_name_H-M   'P 1'
#
loop_
_entity.id
_entity.type
_entity.pdbx_description
1 polymer ?
#
loop_
_entity_poly.entity_id
_entity_poly.type
_entity_poly.pdbx_seq_one_letter_code
_entity_poly.pdbx_strand_id
1 'polypeptide(L)'
;MIHGARICEVLMKNPHRNVAEYYGYVEKDGLMAGLCFKMYGQSLSDAVEKGTLIAGDIEFTLEQIEKAIWHIHGLGLVHNNTDPSNILLDADNATPIIIDFDSCCKKGLSIDFNGGTFPWSNNMRIAEFENDDFGLDKVREWMKENLVEQISL
;
A
#
# COMPACT_ATOMS: atom_id res chain seq x y z
N MET A 1 -4.32 -3.54 -14.66
CA MET A 1 -4.31 -4.99 -14.97
C MET A 1 -3.01 -5.53 -15.62
N ILE A 2 -2.72 -5.40 -16.93
CA ILE A 2 -1.44 -5.97 -17.48
C ILE A 2 -0.20 -5.33 -16.83
N HIS A 3 -0.24 -4.01 -16.64
CA HIS A 3 0.82 -3.28 -15.94
C HIS A 3 0.99 -3.74 -14.50
N GLY A 4 -0.07 -3.70 -13.68
CA GLY A 4 -0.04 -4.19 -12.30
C GLY A 4 0.42 -5.64 -12.18
N ALA A 5 -0.01 -6.53 -13.08
CA ALA A 5 0.46 -7.93 -13.12
C ALA A 5 1.98 -8.02 -13.30
N ARG A 6 2.56 -7.23 -14.21
CA ARG A 6 4.02 -7.19 -14.42
C ARG A 6 4.78 -6.70 -13.20
N ILE A 7 4.23 -5.73 -12.47
CA ILE A 7 4.80 -5.28 -11.20
C ILE A 7 4.73 -6.40 -10.15
N CYS A 8 3.57 -7.06 -10.04
CA CYS A 8 3.38 -8.19 -9.11
C CYS A 8 4.37 -9.33 -9.39
N GLU A 9 4.68 -9.63 -10.65
CA GLU A 9 5.70 -10.62 -11.04
C GLU A 9 7.12 -10.24 -10.59
N VAL A 10 7.44 -8.94 -10.53
CA VAL A 10 8.73 -8.45 -9.99
C VAL A 10 8.76 -8.61 -8.47
N LEU A 11 7.66 -8.24 -7.80
CA LEU A 11 7.53 -8.33 -6.34
C LEU A 11 7.51 -9.79 -5.86
N MET A 12 6.86 -10.70 -6.59
CA MET A 12 6.85 -12.13 -6.30
C MET A 12 8.26 -12.74 -6.28
N LYS A 13 9.18 -12.24 -7.12
CA LYS A 13 10.58 -12.68 -7.16
C LYS A 13 11.43 -12.06 -6.04
N ASN A 14 10.93 -11.01 -5.39
CA ASN A 14 11.62 -10.26 -4.35
C ASN A 14 10.65 -10.07 -3.17
N PRO A 15 10.31 -11.13 -2.44
CA PRO A 15 9.25 -11.07 -1.42
C PRO A 15 9.66 -10.22 -0.21
N HIS A 16 8.67 -9.54 0.38
CA HIS A 16 8.81 -8.83 1.65
C HIS A 16 7.57 -9.06 2.51
N ARG A 17 7.75 -9.20 3.83
CA ARG A 17 6.65 -9.57 4.76
C ARG A 17 5.50 -8.56 4.82
N ASN A 18 5.75 -7.31 4.42
CA ASN A 18 4.78 -6.21 4.43
C ASN A 18 4.29 -5.82 3.01
N VAL A 19 4.52 -6.67 2.01
CA VAL A 19 4.06 -6.48 0.62
C VAL A 19 3.20 -7.69 0.25
N ALA A 20 2.08 -7.47 -0.44
CA ALA A 20 1.14 -8.53 -0.75
C ALA A 20 1.78 -9.70 -1.52
N GLU A 21 1.49 -10.91 -1.07
CA GLU A 21 1.95 -12.14 -1.71
C GLU A 21 1.06 -12.44 -2.92
N TYR A 22 1.66 -12.41 -4.10
CA TYR A 22 1.01 -12.65 -5.38
C TYR A 22 1.24 -14.09 -5.84
N TYR A 23 0.18 -14.75 -6.31
CA TYR A 23 0.20 -16.15 -6.76
C TYR A 23 0.09 -16.32 -8.29
N GLY A 24 -0.05 -15.22 -9.03
CA GLY A 24 -0.29 -15.25 -10.47
C GLY A 24 -1.66 -14.70 -10.84
N TYR A 25 -2.10 -14.96 -12.07
CA TYR A 25 -3.36 -14.48 -12.59
C TYR A 25 -4.25 -15.63 -13.05
N VAL A 26 -5.56 -15.39 -13.04
CA VAL A 26 -6.54 -16.30 -13.65
C VAL A 26 -6.79 -15.87 -15.09
N GLU A 27 -6.76 -16.83 -15.99
CA GLU A 27 -7.14 -16.64 -17.39
C GLU A 27 -8.55 -17.18 -17.65
N LYS A 28 -9.33 -16.44 -18.45
CA LYS A 28 -10.61 -16.90 -19.00
C LYS A 28 -10.71 -16.47 -20.45
N ASP A 29 -10.98 -17.42 -21.34
CA ASP A 29 -11.12 -17.19 -22.78
C ASP A 29 -9.91 -16.48 -23.42
N GLY A 30 -8.69 -16.79 -22.96
CA GLY A 30 -7.46 -16.16 -23.44
C GLY A 30 -7.18 -14.75 -22.90
N LEU A 31 -8.00 -14.27 -21.96
CA LEU A 31 -7.87 -12.96 -21.33
C LEU A 31 -7.56 -13.10 -19.85
N MET A 32 -6.73 -12.19 -19.33
CA MET A 32 -6.52 -12.06 -17.89
C MET A 32 -7.83 -11.62 -17.23
N ALA A 33 -8.40 -12.51 -16.40
CA ALA A 33 -9.68 -12.32 -15.74
C ALA A 33 -9.53 -11.78 -14.31
N GLY A 34 -8.38 -12.00 -13.68
CA GLY A 34 -8.10 -11.50 -12.33
C GLY A 34 -6.69 -11.82 -11.86
N LEU A 35 -6.26 -11.12 -10.81
CA LEU A 35 -5.00 -11.35 -10.11
C LEU A 35 -5.28 -12.14 -8.83
N CYS A 36 -4.41 -13.07 -8.47
CA CYS A 36 -4.52 -13.91 -7.28
C CYS A 36 -3.50 -13.45 -6.23
N PHE A 37 -3.98 -13.17 -5.03
CA PHE A 37 -3.15 -12.81 -3.88
C PHE A 37 -3.49 -13.69 -2.68
N LYS A 38 -2.57 -13.74 -1.70
CA LYS A 38 -2.91 -14.17 -0.34
C LYS A 38 -4.09 -13.34 0.16
N MET A 39 -5.04 -14.00 0.81
CA MET A 39 -6.15 -13.32 1.47
C MET A 39 -5.66 -12.72 2.78
N TYR A 40 -5.87 -11.42 2.95
CA TYR A 40 -5.57 -10.67 4.16
C TYR A 40 -6.88 -10.26 4.86
N GLY A 41 -6.74 -9.63 6.03
CA GLY A 41 -7.85 -9.10 6.80
C GLY A 41 -8.39 -7.78 6.26
N GLN A 42 -8.88 -6.96 7.17
CA GLN A 42 -9.42 -5.63 6.87
C GLN A 42 -8.34 -4.62 6.49
N SER A 43 -8.73 -3.52 5.86
CA SER A 43 -7.84 -2.39 5.61
C SER A 43 -7.52 -1.62 6.90
N LEU A 44 -6.45 -0.81 6.84
CA LEU A 44 -6.08 0.10 7.91
C LEU A 44 -7.18 1.14 8.15
N SER A 45 -7.83 1.62 7.09
CA SER A 45 -9.00 2.51 7.19
C SER A 45 -10.14 1.88 8.00
N ASP A 46 -10.49 0.64 7.66
CA ASP A 46 -11.55 -0.12 8.33
C ASP A 46 -11.20 -0.41 9.78
N ALA A 47 -9.94 -0.72 10.06
CA ALA A 47 -9.47 -1.05 11.39
C ALA A 47 -9.61 0.14 12.35
N VAL A 48 -9.31 1.35 11.88
CA VAL A 48 -9.49 2.61 12.61
C VAL A 48 -10.98 2.92 12.78
N GLU A 49 -11.79 2.82 11.73
CA GLU A 49 -13.24 3.09 11.80
C GLU A 49 -13.95 2.16 12.79
N LYS A 50 -13.59 0.89 12.82
CA LYS A 50 -14.17 -0.12 13.74
C LYS A 50 -13.56 -0.09 15.14
N GLY A 51 -12.56 0.77 15.41
CA GLY A 51 -11.89 0.85 16.70
C GLY A 51 -11.08 -0.40 17.07
N THR A 52 -10.62 -1.17 16.06
CA THR A 52 -9.80 -2.38 16.28
C THR A 52 -8.30 -2.10 16.29
N LEU A 53 -7.89 -0.92 15.83
CA LEU A 53 -6.53 -0.40 15.95
C LEU A 53 -6.51 0.67 17.04
N ILE A 54 -5.47 0.68 17.89
CA ILE A 54 -5.38 1.65 19.00
C ILE A 54 -4.16 2.58 18.83
N ALA A 55 -4.13 3.68 19.59
CA ALA A 55 -3.03 4.64 19.54
C ALA A 55 -1.64 4.03 19.80
N GLY A 56 -1.57 2.96 20.61
CA GLY A 56 -0.33 2.23 20.88
C GLY A 56 0.27 1.53 19.65
N ASP A 57 -0.53 1.29 18.61
CA ASP A 57 -0.11 0.57 17.40
C ASP A 57 0.47 1.50 16.33
N ILE A 58 0.33 2.82 16.47
CA ILE A 58 0.68 3.81 15.44
C ILE A 58 2.14 3.65 14.99
N GLU A 59 3.08 3.73 15.93
CA GLU A 59 4.51 3.77 15.59
C GLU A 59 4.97 2.43 14.99
N PHE A 60 4.49 1.31 15.54
CA PHE A 60 4.79 -0.01 14.97
C PHE A 60 4.25 -0.13 13.55
N THR A 61 2.99 0.26 13.32
CA THR A 61 2.35 0.17 12.01
C THR A 61 3.10 0.99 10.97
N LEU A 62 3.45 2.24 11.29
CA LEU A 62 4.18 3.13 10.40
C LEU A 62 5.58 2.61 10.08
N GLU A 63 6.31 2.08 11.06
CA GLU A 63 7.63 1.48 10.84
C GLU A 63 7.56 0.29 9.87
N GLN A 64 6.52 -0.53 9.95
CA GLN A 64 6.34 -1.68 9.05
C GLN A 64 5.96 -1.24 7.62
N ILE A 65 5.13 -0.20 7.48
CA ILE A 65 4.79 0.38 6.16
C ILE A 65 6.05 0.99 5.53
N GLU A 66 6.85 1.73 6.29
CA GLU A 66 8.11 2.32 5.81
C GLU A 66 9.07 1.23 5.28
N LYS A 67 9.21 0.11 6.00
CA LYS A 67 10.02 -1.04 5.53
C LYS A 67 9.52 -1.59 4.19
N ALA A 68 8.20 -1.67 4.00
CA ALA A 68 7.62 -2.11 2.73
C ALA A 68 7.94 -1.12 1.59
N ILE A 69 7.79 0.18 1.84
CA ILE A 69 8.10 1.25 0.88
C ILE A 69 9.58 1.22 0.50
N TRP A 70 10.49 1.14 1.47
CA TRP A 70 11.93 1.02 1.21
C TRP A 70 12.29 -0.22 0.40
N HIS A 71 11.62 -1.35 0.65
CA HIS A 71 11.80 -2.55 -0.16
C HIS A 71 11.40 -2.32 -1.62
N ILE A 72 10.23 -1.71 -1.85
CA ILE A 72 9.75 -1.35 -3.20
C ILE A 72 10.72 -0.38 -3.88
N HIS A 73 11.19 0.65 -3.17
CA HIS A 73 12.17 1.61 -3.66
C HIS A 73 13.51 0.96 -4.01
N GLY A 74 13.94 -0.04 -3.22
CA GLY A 74 15.14 -0.83 -3.48
C GLY A 74 15.09 -1.60 -4.81
N LEU A 75 13.89 -1.86 -5.34
CA LEU A 75 13.68 -2.46 -6.66
C LEU A 75 13.61 -1.41 -7.80
N GLY A 76 13.83 -0.13 -7.47
CA GLY A 76 13.69 1.00 -8.40
C GLY A 76 12.24 1.34 -8.75
N LEU A 77 11.29 0.85 -7.96
CA LEU A 77 9.85 1.06 -8.13
C LEU A 77 9.35 2.12 -7.14
N VAL A 78 8.28 2.79 -7.51
CA VAL A 78 7.52 3.73 -6.67
C VAL A 78 6.09 3.23 -6.64
N HIS A 79 5.46 3.12 -5.47
CA HIS A 79 4.10 2.63 -5.33
C HIS A 79 3.08 3.62 -5.91
N ASN A 80 3.27 4.91 -5.64
CA ASN A 80 2.45 6.07 -6.02
C ASN A 80 1.02 6.09 -5.47
N ASN A 81 0.60 5.11 -4.67
CA ASN A 81 -0.75 5.05 -4.09
C ASN A 81 -0.77 4.58 -2.63
N THR A 82 0.12 5.12 -1.81
CA THR A 82 0.21 4.80 -0.37
C THR A 82 -0.91 5.51 0.39
N ASP A 83 -1.98 4.78 0.71
CA ASP A 83 -3.12 5.27 1.50
C ASP A 83 -3.69 4.17 2.43
N PRO A 84 -4.49 4.51 3.46
CA PRO A 84 -4.98 3.54 4.43
C PRO A 84 -5.90 2.44 3.86
N SER A 85 -6.54 2.66 2.72
CA SER A 85 -7.37 1.63 2.07
C SER A 85 -6.52 0.61 1.31
N ASN A 86 -5.32 1.00 0.89
CA ASN A 86 -4.33 0.16 0.21
C ASN A 86 -3.31 -0.48 1.16
N ILE A 87 -3.59 -0.46 2.46
CA ILE A 87 -2.83 -1.17 3.49
C ILE A 87 -3.79 -2.12 4.18
N LEU A 88 -3.62 -3.42 3.99
CA LEU A 88 -4.39 -4.45 4.70
C LEU A 88 -3.65 -4.92 5.95
N LEU A 89 -4.36 -5.45 6.93
CA LEU A 89 -3.77 -6.15 8.07
C LEU A 89 -3.74 -7.66 7.79
N ASP A 90 -2.65 -8.34 8.14
CA ASP A 90 -2.58 -9.81 8.06
C ASP A 90 -3.54 -10.45 9.09
N ALA A 91 -3.59 -11.79 9.12
CA ALA A 91 -4.46 -12.54 10.02
C ALA A 91 -4.22 -12.29 11.51
N ASP A 92 -3.08 -11.71 11.89
CA ASP A 92 -2.76 -11.26 13.24
C ASP A 92 -3.42 -9.92 13.62
N ASN A 93 -4.08 -9.25 12.66
CA ASN A 93 -4.66 -7.91 12.78
C ASN A 93 -3.66 -6.84 13.24
N ALA A 94 -2.36 -7.04 12.97
CA ALA A 94 -1.28 -6.15 13.41
C ALA A 94 -0.22 -5.91 12.33
N THR A 95 0.09 -6.90 11.49
CA THR A 95 1.10 -6.76 10.44
C THR A 95 0.49 -6.05 9.22
N PRO A 96 0.93 -4.84 8.85
CA PRO A 96 0.40 -4.14 7.68
C PRO A 96 1.02 -4.68 6.38
N ILE A 97 0.22 -4.71 5.33
CA ILE A 97 0.52 -5.27 4.01
C ILE A 97 0.13 -4.25 2.94
N ILE A 98 1.10 -3.75 2.18
CA ILE A 98 0.83 -2.91 1.01
C ILE A 98 0.23 -3.76 -0.11
N ILE A 99 -0.90 -3.30 -0.64
CA ILE A 99 -1.63 -3.87 -1.80
C ILE A 99 -1.77 -2.81 -2.91
N ASP A 100 -2.44 -3.18 -4.00
CA ASP A 100 -2.79 -2.29 -5.13
C ASP A 100 -1.61 -1.66 -5.89
N PHE A 101 -0.93 -2.48 -6.68
CA PHE A 101 0.23 -2.06 -7.48
C PHE A 101 -0.10 -1.51 -8.87
N ASP A 102 -1.36 -1.15 -9.16
CA ASP A 102 -1.73 -0.69 -10.51
C ASP A 102 -1.13 0.68 -10.86
N SER A 103 -0.82 1.52 -9.86
CA SER A 103 -0.10 2.80 -10.04
C SER A 103 1.41 2.69 -9.85
N CYS A 104 1.89 1.51 -9.44
CA CYS A 104 3.29 1.29 -9.13
C CYS A 104 4.13 1.25 -10.41
N CYS A 105 5.20 2.01 -10.53
CA CYS A 105 6.04 1.98 -11.73
C CYS A 105 7.49 2.35 -11.42
N LYS A 106 8.37 2.24 -12.42
CA LYS A 106 9.77 2.62 -12.24
C LYS A 106 9.91 4.12 -11.98
N LYS A 107 10.84 4.47 -11.09
CA LYS A 107 11.22 5.87 -10.85
C LYS A 107 11.54 6.59 -12.17
N GLY A 108 11.07 7.83 -12.29
CA GLY A 108 11.25 8.71 -13.44
C GLY A 108 10.24 8.49 -14.59
N LEU A 109 9.33 7.53 -14.48
CA LEU A 109 8.27 7.36 -15.48
C LEU A 109 7.08 8.29 -15.21
N SER A 110 6.40 8.67 -16.29
CA SER A 110 5.14 9.40 -16.22
C SER A 110 4.06 8.55 -15.56
N ILE A 111 3.26 9.16 -14.68
CA ILE A 111 2.11 8.54 -14.05
C ILE A 111 0.89 8.96 -14.86
N ASP A 112 0.57 8.20 -15.90
CA ASP A 112 -0.18 8.74 -17.02
C ASP A 112 -1.60 9.21 -16.64
N PHE A 113 -2.36 8.55 -15.75
CA PHE A 113 -3.71 9.05 -15.37
C PHE A 113 -4.26 8.66 -13.97
N ASN A 114 -3.54 7.90 -13.12
CA ASN A 114 -4.05 7.43 -11.81
C ASN A 114 -2.98 7.53 -10.69
N GLY A 115 -2.37 8.70 -10.53
CA GLY A 115 -1.37 8.92 -9.48
C GLY A 115 -2.01 9.27 -8.14
N GLY A 116 -2.12 8.28 -7.27
CA GLY A 116 -2.46 8.44 -5.86
C GLY A 116 -3.90 8.88 -5.57
N THR A 117 -4.39 8.53 -4.39
CA THR A 117 -5.72 8.92 -3.90
C THR A 117 -5.64 10.22 -3.10
N PHE A 118 -6.47 11.23 -3.36
CA PHE A 118 -6.55 12.43 -2.49
C PHE A 118 -7.16 12.05 -1.13
N PRO A 119 -6.68 12.57 0.02
CA PRO A 119 -5.61 13.57 0.24
C PRO A 119 -4.19 12.99 0.39
N TRP A 120 -4.00 11.71 0.10
CA TRP A 120 -2.75 10.94 0.27
C TRP A 120 -1.72 11.19 -0.83
N SER A 121 -2.08 11.93 -1.88
CA SER A 121 -1.21 12.20 -3.02
C SER A 121 -0.89 13.68 -3.18
N ASN A 122 0.30 13.98 -3.72
CA ASN A 122 0.82 15.33 -3.93
C ASN A 122 0.59 15.86 -5.35
N ASN A 123 -0.43 15.35 -6.07
CA ASN A 123 -0.70 15.65 -7.48
C ASN A 123 0.50 15.41 -8.42
N MET A 124 1.24 14.32 -8.18
CA MET A 124 2.40 13.92 -8.98
C MET A 124 2.05 13.58 -10.43
N ARG A 125 3.00 13.86 -11.33
CA ARG A 125 2.98 13.41 -12.74
C ARG A 125 4.13 12.46 -13.08
N ILE A 126 5.09 12.34 -12.19
CA ILE A 126 6.29 11.53 -12.35
C ILE A 126 6.43 10.68 -11.10
N ALA A 127 6.79 9.41 -11.28
CA ALA A 127 7.09 8.49 -10.20
C ALA A 127 8.42 8.87 -9.56
N GLU A 128 8.36 9.41 -8.35
CA GLU A 128 9.51 9.79 -7.52
C GLU A 128 9.33 9.18 -6.14
N PHE A 129 10.40 8.83 -5.43
CA PHE A 129 10.27 8.14 -4.13
C PHE A 129 9.52 8.98 -3.10
N GLU A 130 9.70 10.29 -3.20
CA GLU A 130 9.05 11.35 -2.43
C GLU A 130 7.52 11.29 -2.52
N ASN A 131 6.97 10.63 -3.54
CA ASN A 131 5.54 10.38 -3.68
C ASN A 131 5.02 9.43 -2.59
N ASP A 132 5.76 8.35 -2.33
CA ASP A 132 5.39 7.37 -1.32
C ASP A 132 5.68 7.91 0.08
N ASP A 133 6.76 8.69 0.24
CA ASP A 133 7.08 9.38 1.49
C ASP A 133 5.95 10.35 1.88
N PHE A 134 5.45 11.13 0.92
CA PHE A 134 4.30 12.01 1.13
C PHE A 134 3.05 11.23 1.55
N GLY A 135 2.75 10.11 0.87
CA GLY A 135 1.62 9.26 1.23
C GLY A 135 1.75 8.70 2.65
N LEU A 136 2.94 8.22 3.02
CA LEU A 136 3.23 7.73 4.37
C LEU A 136 3.08 8.82 5.43
N ASP A 137 3.55 10.05 5.14
CA ASP A 137 3.37 11.20 6.02
C ASP A 137 1.88 11.52 6.23
N LYS A 138 1.07 11.44 5.16
CA LYS A 138 -0.38 11.63 5.26
C LYS A 138 -1.07 10.53 6.05
N VAL A 139 -0.67 9.26 5.87
CA VAL A 139 -1.14 8.16 6.70
C VAL A 139 -0.80 8.41 8.18
N ARG A 140 0.42 8.88 8.48
CA ARG A 140 0.84 9.21 9.85
C ARG A 140 -0.02 10.32 10.48
N GLU A 141 -0.24 11.42 9.77
CA GLU A 141 -1.10 12.52 10.22
C GLU A 141 -2.50 12.00 10.55
N TRP A 142 -3.11 11.29 9.60
CA TRP A 142 -4.45 10.72 9.74
C TRP A 142 -4.56 9.74 10.91
N MET A 143 -3.60 8.84 11.09
CA MET A 143 -3.61 7.89 12.23
C MET A 143 -3.56 8.63 13.57
N LYS A 144 -2.73 9.68 13.68
CA LYS A 144 -2.61 10.47 14.91
C LYS A 144 -3.90 11.22 15.22
N GLU A 145 -4.51 11.85 14.22
CA GLU A 145 -5.80 12.53 14.37
C GLU A 145 -6.89 11.56 14.83
N ASN A 146 -7.01 10.39 14.19
CA ASN A 146 -8.15 9.49 14.43
C ASN A 146 -7.99 8.56 15.64
N LEU A 147 -6.76 8.28 16.10
CA LEU A 147 -6.52 7.34 17.20
C LEU A 147 -6.12 8.00 18.52
N VAL A 148 -5.49 9.18 18.48
CA VAL A 148 -5.09 9.89 19.71
C VAL A 148 -6.25 10.73 20.26
N GLU A 149 -7.10 11.29 19.40
CA GLU A 149 -8.29 12.04 19.84
C GLU A 149 -9.32 11.13 20.55
N GLN A 150 -9.33 9.82 20.27
CA GLN A 150 -10.22 8.85 20.92
C GLN A 150 -9.91 8.63 22.42
N ILE A 151 -8.75 9.05 22.92
CA ILE A 151 -8.39 8.93 24.35
C ILE A 151 -8.88 10.14 25.16
N SER A 152 -9.34 11.21 24.49
CA SER A 152 -9.74 12.48 25.12
C SER A 152 -11.25 12.59 25.39
N LEU A 153 -12.00 11.51 25.22
CA LEU A 153 -13.45 11.37 25.51
C LEU A 153 -13.68 10.32 26.61
#